data_AF-A0A7C4S6F0-F1
#
_entry.id   AF-A0A7C4S6F0-F1
#
_cell.length_a   1.000
_cell.length_b   1.000
_cell.length_c   1.000
_cell.angle_alpha   90.00
_cell.angle_beta   90.00
_cell.angle_gamma   90.00
#
_symmetry.space_group_name_H-M   'P 1'
#
loop_
_entity.id
_entity.type
_entity.pdbx_description
1 polymer ?
#
loop_
_entity_poly.entity_id
_entity_poly.type
_entity_poly.pdbx_seq_one_letter_code
_entity_poly.pdbx_strand_id
1 'polypeptide(L)'
;IGPLETFDIEPDLFIIYGNSAQMMRLIQGVVYAMEGERLVFSTSGDCGICGDGIANAYNTQKPQIVIPCYGERRFGHSQDDELAMVIPFRYLEKIIEGLEKTHNVGIRYPIPIAAAISELEIPEILKIRRP
;
A
#
# COMPACT_ATOMS: atom_id res chain seq x y z
N ILE A 1 -17.30 2.97 9.95
CA ILE A 1 -15.99 2.28 9.97
C ILE A 1 -16.19 0.91 10.57
N GLY A 2 -15.72 -0.13 9.89
CA GLY A 2 -15.80 -1.52 10.37
C GLY A 2 -14.95 -2.44 9.49
N PRO A 3 -14.81 -3.72 9.86
CA PRO A 3 -14.09 -4.71 9.06
C PRO A 3 -14.75 -4.88 7.69
N LEU A 4 -13.93 -4.93 6.64
CA LEU A 4 -14.42 -5.04 5.27
C LEU A 4 -15.20 -6.35 5.03
N GLU A 5 -14.79 -7.43 5.67
CA GLU A 5 -15.40 -8.76 5.59
C GLU A 5 -16.85 -8.82 6.11
N THR A 6 -17.22 -7.91 7.01
CA THR A 6 -18.57 -7.84 7.61
C THR A 6 -19.31 -6.57 7.21
N PHE A 7 -18.86 -5.86 6.17
CA PHE A 7 -19.46 -4.59 5.76
C PHE A 7 -20.65 -4.87 4.83
N ASP A 8 -21.86 -4.46 5.24
CA ASP A 8 -23.11 -4.76 4.52
C ASP A 8 -23.32 -3.91 3.25
N ILE A 9 -22.48 -2.90 3.03
CA ILE A 9 -22.56 -1.97 1.91
C ILE A 9 -21.18 -1.82 1.25
N GLU A 10 -21.15 -1.36 0.01
CA GLU A 10 -19.90 -0.94 -0.62
C GLU A 10 -19.37 0.32 0.07
N PRO A 11 -18.15 0.31 0.64
CA PRO A 11 -17.61 1.49 1.33
C PRO A 11 -17.03 2.50 0.34
N ASP A 12 -16.97 3.77 0.72
CA ASP A 12 -16.31 4.79 -0.12
C ASP A 12 -14.79 4.62 -0.16
N LEU A 13 -14.21 4.22 0.99
CA LEU A 13 -12.77 4.09 1.21
C LEU A 13 -12.50 2.80 1.99
N PHE A 14 -11.29 2.27 1.84
CA PHE A 14 -10.74 1.25 2.74
C PHE A 14 -9.36 1.68 3.26
N ILE A 15 -8.96 1.09 4.39
CA ILE A 15 -7.71 1.41 5.07
C ILE A 15 -6.92 0.11 5.25
N ILE A 16 -5.64 0.12 4.90
CA ILE A 16 -4.72 -1.00 5.14
C ILE A 16 -3.56 -0.50 6.00
N TYR A 17 -3.22 -1.28 7.03
CA TYR A 17 -2.04 -1.07 7.88
C TYR A 17 -0.97 -2.09 7.54
N GLY A 18 0.29 -1.73 7.76
CA GLY A 18 1.44 -2.59 7.50
C GLY A 18 2.76 -1.85 7.51
N ASN A 19 3.85 -2.59 7.50
CA ASN A 19 5.19 -2.00 7.53
C ASN A 19 5.60 -1.39 6.18
N SER A 20 6.76 -0.73 6.17
CA SER A 20 7.29 -0.06 4.98
C SER A 20 7.42 -0.96 3.74
N ALA A 21 7.77 -2.24 3.90
CA ALA A 21 7.89 -3.17 2.78
C ALA A 21 6.53 -3.60 2.22
N GLN A 22 5.53 -3.80 3.09
CA GLN A 22 4.15 -4.07 2.67
C GLN A 22 3.54 -2.86 1.98
N MET A 23 3.75 -1.65 2.52
CA MET A 23 3.31 -0.41 1.88
C MET A 23 3.95 -0.18 0.52
N MET A 24 5.24 -0.51 0.36
CA MET A 24 5.90 -0.43 -0.95
C MET A 24 5.20 -1.32 -1.99
N ARG A 25 4.81 -2.54 -1.62
CA ARG A 25 4.04 -3.42 -2.50
C ARG A 25 2.67 -2.83 -2.82
N LEU A 26 1.96 -2.33 -1.81
CA LEU A 26 0.65 -1.73 -1.99
C LEU A 26 0.71 -0.50 -2.92
N ILE A 27 1.72 0.37 -2.75
CA ILE A 27 1.99 1.50 -3.66
C ILE A 27 2.16 1.03 -5.09
N GLN A 28 2.90 -0.06 -5.34
CA GLN A 28 3.08 -0.58 -6.70
C GLN A 28 1.75 -1.06 -7.30
N GLY A 29 0.88 -1.68 -6.50
CA GLY A 29 -0.48 -2.03 -6.91
C GLY A 29 -1.34 -0.80 -7.22
N VAL A 30 -1.25 0.25 -6.39
CA VAL A 30 -1.95 1.52 -6.59
C VAL A 30 -1.48 2.23 -7.86
N VAL A 31 -0.17 2.34 -8.06
CA VAL A 31 0.41 2.96 -9.26
C VAL A 31 0.00 2.19 -10.51
N TYR A 32 -0.03 0.85 -10.45
CA TYR A 32 -0.59 0.04 -11.53
C TYR A 32 -2.07 0.36 -11.80
N ALA A 33 -2.87 0.50 -10.73
CA ALA A 33 -4.28 0.84 -10.83
C ALA A 33 -4.54 2.25 -11.39
N MET A 34 -3.58 3.15 -11.24
CA MET A 34 -3.61 4.52 -11.74
C MET A 34 -2.76 4.70 -13.01
N GLU A 35 -2.55 3.62 -13.78
CA GLU A 35 -1.89 3.66 -15.09
C GLU A 35 -0.47 4.26 -15.08
N GLY A 36 0.25 4.08 -13.97
CA GLY A 36 1.61 4.58 -13.79
C GLY A 36 1.69 6.00 -13.20
N GLU A 37 0.58 6.60 -12.78
CA GLU A 37 0.59 7.91 -12.11
C GLU A 37 1.47 7.88 -10.85
N ARG A 38 2.40 8.85 -10.76
CA ARG A 38 3.21 9.04 -9.56
C ARG A 38 2.32 9.58 -8.44
N LEU A 39 2.36 8.90 -7.29
CA LEU A 39 1.70 9.36 -6.08
C LEU A 39 2.50 10.48 -5.40
N VAL A 40 1.79 11.49 -4.90
CA VAL A 40 2.34 12.62 -4.15
C VAL A 40 1.57 12.72 -2.85
N PHE A 41 2.31 12.76 -1.74
CA PHE A 41 1.76 12.79 -0.40
C PHE A 41 2.42 13.91 0.40
N SER A 42 1.68 14.46 1.35
CA SER A 42 2.14 15.48 2.29
C SER A 42 1.59 15.13 3.66
N THR A 43 2.35 15.42 4.71
CA THR A 43 1.87 15.24 6.07
C THR A 43 2.39 16.33 6.99
N SER A 44 1.60 16.65 8.02
CA SER A 44 2.00 17.53 9.12
C SER A 44 2.57 16.76 10.32
N GLY A 45 2.50 15.43 10.32
CA GLY A 45 2.82 14.59 11.49
C GLY A 45 1.71 14.55 12.55
N ASP A 46 0.60 15.25 12.33
CA ASP A 46 -0.62 15.20 13.11
C ASP A 46 -1.85 15.00 12.20
N CYS A 47 -3.00 14.68 12.76
CA CYS A 47 -4.21 14.35 12.01
C CYS A 47 -4.01 13.26 10.93
N GLY A 48 -3.12 12.29 11.19
CA GLY A 48 -2.64 11.32 10.19
C GLY A 48 -3.76 10.55 9.49
N ILE A 49 -4.53 9.74 10.21
CA ILE A 49 -5.62 8.94 9.60
C ILE A 49 -6.86 9.79 9.32
N CYS A 50 -7.31 10.62 10.27
CA CYS A 50 -8.57 11.35 10.13
C CYS A 50 -8.50 12.48 9.09
N GLY A 51 -7.42 13.26 9.07
CA GLY A 51 -7.22 14.41 8.19
C GLY A 51 -6.47 14.05 6.92
N ASP A 52 -5.18 13.71 7.05
CA ASP A 52 -4.27 13.43 5.92
C ASP A 52 -4.69 12.16 5.15
N GLY A 53 -5.35 11.21 5.83
CA GLY A 53 -5.85 9.96 5.27
C GLY A 53 -7.28 10.07 4.75
N ILE A 54 -8.27 9.89 5.63
CA ILE A 54 -9.70 9.76 5.31
C ILE A 54 -10.24 11.02 4.66
N ALA A 55 -10.12 12.19 5.30
CA ALA A 55 -10.71 13.42 4.77
C ALA A 55 -10.07 13.79 3.42
N ASN A 56 -8.75 13.70 3.30
CA ASN A 56 -8.04 13.98 2.06
C ASN A 56 -8.38 12.98 0.94
N ALA A 57 -8.34 11.67 1.21
CA ALA A 57 -8.68 10.64 0.23
C ALA A 57 -10.13 10.74 -0.23
N TYR A 58 -11.07 11.03 0.68
CA TYR A 58 -12.47 11.23 0.35
C TYR A 58 -12.68 12.44 -0.57
N ASN A 59 -12.06 13.59 -0.23
CA ASN A 59 -12.25 14.83 -0.99
C ASN A 59 -11.54 14.82 -2.35
N THR A 60 -10.33 14.27 -2.41
CA THR A 60 -9.52 14.25 -3.64
C THR A 60 -9.81 13.02 -4.50
N GLN A 61 -10.43 12.00 -3.92
CA GLN A 61 -10.60 10.69 -4.53
C GLN A 61 -9.26 10.08 -4.99
N LYS A 62 -8.17 10.41 -4.28
CA LYS A 62 -6.82 9.87 -4.51
C LYS A 62 -6.33 9.10 -3.29
N PRO A 63 -5.61 7.98 -3.47
CA PRO A 63 -4.99 7.24 -2.38
C PRO A 63 -4.05 8.11 -1.55
N GLN A 64 -3.99 7.87 -0.24
CA GLN A 64 -3.12 8.58 0.70
C GLN A 64 -2.35 7.59 1.56
N ILE A 65 -1.01 7.65 1.53
CA ILE A 65 -0.18 6.99 2.56
C ILE A 65 -0.03 7.95 3.73
N VAL A 66 -0.18 7.42 4.94
CA VAL A 66 -0.10 8.20 6.17
C VAL A 66 0.83 7.54 7.16
N ILE A 67 1.56 8.39 7.86
CA ILE A 67 2.27 8.00 9.07
C ILE A 67 1.25 8.15 10.20
N PRO A 68 0.95 7.08 10.98
CA PRO A 68 0.05 7.19 12.12
C PRO A 68 0.52 8.34 13.02
N CYS A 69 -0.41 9.12 13.59
CA CYS A 69 -0.05 10.22 14.49
C CYS A 69 -0.11 9.78 15.96
N TYR A 70 0.07 10.72 16.90
CA TYR A 70 -0.02 10.43 18.33
C TYR A 70 -1.39 9.85 18.73
N GLY A 71 -2.48 10.45 18.23
CA GLY A 71 -3.84 9.98 18.52
C GLY A 71 -4.07 8.56 18.02
N GLU A 72 -3.60 8.24 16.82
CA GLU A 72 -3.72 6.91 16.23
C GLU A 72 -2.95 5.86 17.04
N ARG A 73 -1.71 6.14 17.45
CA ARG A 73 -0.96 5.21 18.32
C ARG A 73 -1.63 5.01 19.68
N ARG A 74 -2.16 6.08 20.25
CA ARG A 74 -2.76 6.06 21.59
C ARG A 74 -4.13 5.37 21.63
N PHE A 75 -4.96 5.55 20.60
CA PHE A 75 -6.36 5.10 20.60
C PHE A 75 -6.68 4.08 19.52
N GLY A 76 -6.00 4.14 18.37
CA GLY A 76 -6.12 3.18 17.26
C GLY A 76 -5.13 2.01 17.36
N HIS A 77 -4.20 2.05 18.31
CA HIS A 77 -3.22 0.99 18.59
C HIS A 77 -2.27 0.65 17.43
N SER A 78 -2.07 1.57 16.48
CA SER A 78 -1.04 1.40 15.45
C SER A 78 0.35 1.28 16.09
N GLN A 79 1.15 0.36 15.55
CA GLN A 79 2.50 0.09 16.03
C GLN A 79 3.52 1.08 15.47
N ASP A 80 4.72 1.08 16.06
CA ASP A 80 5.79 2.02 15.69
C ASP A 80 6.35 1.77 14.29
N ASP A 81 6.29 0.53 13.82
CA ASP A 81 6.75 0.12 12.48
C ASP A 81 5.63 0.16 11.42
N GLU A 82 4.39 0.46 11.84
CA GLU A 82 3.26 0.53 10.93
C GLU A 82 3.12 1.90 10.26
N LEU A 83 2.82 1.80 8.98
CA LEU A 83 2.22 2.84 8.17
C LEU A 83 0.78 2.43 7.86
N ALA A 84 0.00 3.38 7.34
CA ALA A 84 -1.31 3.06 6.80
C ALA A 84 -1.50 3.69 5.43
N MET A 85 -2.40 3.12 4.65
CA MET A 85 -2.85 3.70 3.40
C MET A 85 -4.37 3.73 3.35
N VAL A 86 -4.94 4.89 3.03
CA VAL A 86 -6.36 5.09 2.80
C VAL A 86 -6.60 5.20 1.31
N ILE A 87 -7.49 4.37 0.78
CA ILE A 87 -7.65 4.19 -0.67
C ILE A 87 -9.14 4.23 -1.02
N PRO A 88 -9.55 4.97 -2.07
CA PRO A 88 -10.90 4.87 -2.61
C PRO A 88 -11.24 3.46 -3.08
N PHE A 89 -12.40 2.95 -2.67
CA PHE A 89 -12.76 1.55 -2.87
C PHE A 89 -12.79 1.11 -4.33
N ARG A 90 -13.13 2.03 -5.24
CA ARG A 90 -13.10 1.82 -6.70
C ARG A 90 -11.76 1.31 -7.26
N TYR A 91 -10.65 1.51 -6.55
CA TYR A 91 -9.33 1.04 -6.99
C TYR A 91 -9.03 -0.40 -6.57
N LEU A 92 -9.81 -0.99 -5.67
CA LEU A 92 -9.48 -2.26 -5.00
C LEU A 92 -9.20 -3.40 -5.99
N GLU A 93 -10.12 -3.66 -6.92
CA GLU A 93 -9.97 -4.75 -7.90
C GLU A 93 -8.70 -4.58 -8.75
N LYS A 94 -8.44 -3.34 -9.20
CA LYS A 94 -7.29 -3.04 -10.05
C LYS A 94 -5.96 -3.10 -9.29
N ILE A 95 -5.98 -2.74 -8.01
CA ILE A 95 -4.82 -2.90 -7.11
C ILE A 95 -4.48 -4.38 -6.95
N ILE A 96 -5.48 -5.24 -6.73
CA ILE A 96 -5.28 -6.69 -6.61
C ILE A 96 -4.66 -7.23 -7.90
N GLU A 97 -5.21 -6.89 -9.07
CA GLU A 97 -4.65 -7.27 -10.37
C GLU A 97 -3.18 -6.82 -10.53
N GLY A 98 -2.87 -5.58 -10.14
CA GLY A 98 -1.52 -5.03 -10.20
C GLY A 98 -0.55 -5.75 -9.27
N LEU A 99 -0.98 -6.09 -8.07
CA LEU A 99 -0.20 -6.85 -7.10
C LEU A 99 0.11 -8.25 -7.64
N GLU A 100 -0.88 -8.97 -8.18
CA GLU A 100 -0.69 -10.30 -8.77
C GLU A 100 0.28 -10.27 -9.95
N LYS A 101 0.07 -9.34 -10.89
CA LYS A 101 0.95 -9.19 -12.07
C LYS A 101 2.38 -8.87 -11.68
N THR A 102 2.57 -7.90 -10.78
CA THR A 102 3.92 -7.52 -10.32
C THR A 102 4.58 -8.64 -9.51
N HIS A 103 3.81 -9.43 -8.76
CA HIS A 103 4.32 -10.59 -8.03
C HIS A 103 4.79 -11.69 -8.97
N ASN A 104 4.04 -11.96 -10.05
CA ASN A 104 4.37 -13.00 -11.03
C ASN A 104 5.64 -12.69 -11.83
N VAL A 105 5.97 -11.41 -12.05
CA VAL A 105 7.23 -10.99 -12.69
C VAL A 105 8.42 -10.89 -11.72
N GLY A 106 8.21 -11.22 -10.43
CA GLY A 106 9.27 -11.38 -9.44
C GLY A 106 9.37 -10.27 -8.38
N ILE A 107 8.52 -9.23 -8.42
CA ILE A 107 8.45 -8.22 -7.36
C ILE A 107 7.57 -8.77 -6.23
N ARG A 108 8.18 -9.54 -5.31
CA ARG A 108 7.47 -10.33 -4.30
C ARG A 108 7.61 -9.76 -2.89
N TYR A 109 6.72 -10.22 -2.02
CA TYR A 109 6.83 -10.06 -0.57
C TYR A 109 6.65 -11.44 0.10
N PRO A 110 7.41 -11.80 1.15
CA PRO A 110 8.52 -11.04 1.75
C PRO A 110 9.64 -10.69 0.78
N ILE A 111 10.34 -9.57 1.01
CA ILE A 111 11.37 -9.08 0.08
C ILE A 111 12.56 -10.07 0.09
N PRO A 112 12.91 -10.68 -1.06
CA PRO A 112 14.04 -11.60 -1.12
C PRO A 112 15.36 -10.84 -0.91
N ILE A 113 16.16 -11.28 0.07
CA ILE A 113 17.49 -10.73 0.32
C ILE A 113 18.48 -11.47 -0.58
N ALA A 114 18.95 -10.82 -1.64
CA ALA A 114 19.84 -11.44 -2.63
C ALA A 114 21.08 -12.14 -2.03
N ALA A 115 21.60 -11.64 -0.90
CA ALA A 115 22.77 -12.20 -0.22
C ALA A 115 22.51 -13.52 0.53
N ALA A 116 21.25 -13.88 0.80
CA ALA A 116 20.87 -15.07 1.57
C ALA A 116 20.46 -16.26 0.67
N ILE A 117 20.51 -16.10 -0.65
CA ILE A 117 19.97 -17.05 -1.61
C ILE A 117 21.15 -17.65 -2.38
N SER A 118 21.52 -18.90 -2.05
CA SER A 118 22.67 -19.60 -2.66
C SER A 118 22.44 -19.98 -4.12
N GLU A 119 21.18 -20.21 -4.50
CA GLU A 119 20.74 -20.49 -5.86
C GLU A 119 19.42 -19.75 -6.10
N LEU A 120 19.52 -18.55 -6.70
CA LEU A 120 18.34 -17.78 -7.07
C LEU A 120 17.85 -18.34 -8.43
N GLU A 121 16.73 -19.06 -8.45
CA GLU A 121 15.96 -19.26 -9.69
C GLU A 121 15.37 -17.90 -10.10
N ILE A 122 16.22 -17.06 -10.69
CA ILE A 122 15.83 -15.75 -11.21
C ILE A 122 14.90 -16.02 -12.39
N PRO A 123 13.63 -15.57 -12.35
CA PRO A 123 12.75 -15.62 -13.50
C PRO A 123 13.46 -14.99 -14.70
N GLU A 124 13.36 -15.58 -15.89
CA GLU A 124 14.11 -15.16 -17.09
C GLU A 124 14.10 -13.63 -17.32
N ILE A 125 12.99 -12.97 -16.99
CA ILE A 125 12.77 -11.53 -17.13
C ILE A 125 13.66 -10.65 -16.22
N LEU A 126 14.18 -11.20 -15.12
CA LEU A 126 15.04 -10.51 -14.17
C LEU A 126 16.52 -10.89 -14.33
N LYS A 127 16.85 -11.83 -15.23
CA LYS A 127 18.24 -12.15 -15.55
C LYS A 127 18.84 -10.97 -16.32
N ILE A 128 19.62 -10.14 -15.64
CA ILE A 128 20.35 -9.03 -16.26
C ILE A 128 21.21 -9.61 -17.39
N ARG A 129 20.86 -9.34 -18.66
CA ARG A 129 21.72 -9.65 -19.80
C ARG A 129 22.97 -8.79 -19.67
N ARG A 130 24.06 -9.40 -19.22
CA ARG A 130 25.38 -8.77 -19.32
C ARG A 130 25.71 -8.58 -20.81
N PRO A 131 26.23 -7.40 -21.22
CA PRO A 131 26.68 -7.18 -22.59
C PRO A 131 27.83 -8.10 -22.96
#